data_AF-A0A7H0Y1Q0-F1
#
_entry.id   AF-A0A7H0Y1Q0-F1
#
_cell.length_a   1.000
_cell.length_b   1.000
_cell.length_c   1.000
_cell.angle_alpha   90.00
_cell.angle_beta   90.00
_cell.angle_gamma   90.00
#
_symmetry.space_group_name_H-M   'P 1'
#
loop_
_entity.id
_entity.type
_entity.pdbx_description
1 polymer ?
#
loop_
_entity_poly.entity_id
_entity_poly.type
_entity_poly.pdbx_seq_one_letter_code
_entity_poly.pdbx_strand_id
1 'polypeptide(L)'
;MKKWSYLLSGVLIGAVVATAGSAFADQLKSLVGQTVAGEYAVKVNGNSLSENAIVVDGKAHVPLRAVSDSLGVNLKVDGKTIQITNGSADTKSVNTASTGKYEGWPKEKLNGRKAELEKYLSDTEKDRDKAVSDLQKISNMNTAVSDDILAIRSETKKNTEIGIQEAETNIAKYKTELEEINKAIAELK
;
A
#
# COMPACT_ATOMS: atom_id res chain seq x y z
N MET A 1 18.37 47.55 -34.58
CA MET A 1 18.13 46.09 -34.57
C MET A 1 17.00 45.66 -33.61
N LYS A 2 15.90 46.43 -33.48
CA LYS A 2 14.84 46.12 -32.48
C LYS A 2 13.73 45.20 -33.01
N LYS A 3 13.62 45.02 -34.34
CA LYS A 3 12.56 44.22 -34.97
C LYS A 3 12.83 42.70 -34.93
N TRP A 4 14.10 42.29 -34.93
CA TRP A 4 14.48 40.87 -34.82
C TRP A 4 14.38 40.31 -33.39
N SER A 5 14.42 41.15 -32.37
CA SER A 5 14.28 40.71 -30.98
C SER A 5 12.90 40.13 -30.67
N TYR A 6 11.85 40.65 -31.31
CA TYR A 6 10.48 40.14 -31.17
C TYR A 6 10.27 38.80 -31.89
N LEU A 7 10.94 38.59 -33.02
CA LEU A 7 10.92 37.30 -33.73
C LEU A 7 11.63 36.21 -32.92
N LEU A 8 12.79 36.53 -32.32
CA LEU A 8 13.51 35.58 -31.45
C LEU A 8 12.70 35.24 -30.19
N SER A 9 12.04 36.22 -29.60
CA SER A 9 11.18 36.02 -28.42
C SER A 9 9.93 35.18 -28.74
N GLY A 10 9.31 35.38 -29.91
CA GLY A 10 8.18 34.58 -30.36
C GLY A 10 8.53 33.12 -30.62
N VAL A 11 9.70 32.85 -31.22
CA VAL A 11 10.19 31.48 -31.45
C VAL A 11 10.52 30.78 -30.12
N LEU A 12 11.10 31.49 -29.16
CA LEU A 12 11.37 30.94 -27.82
C LEU A 12 10.07 30.57 -27.08
N ILE A 13 9.05 31.44 -27.11
CA ILE A 13 7.76 31.15 -26.48
C ILE A 13 7.04 30.01 -27.22
N GLY A 14 7.09 29.99 -28.55
CA GLY A 14 6.55 28.92 -29.37
C GLY A 14 7.21 27.56 -29.11
N ALA A 15 8.54 27.53 -28.94
CA ALA A 15 9.27 26.31 -28.60
C ALA A 15 8.89 25.78 -27.21
N VAL A 16 8.69 26.65 -26.21
CA VAL A 16 8.26 26.25 -24.86
C VAL A 16 6.81 25.73 -24.84
N VAL A 17 5.92 26.33 -25.63
CA VAL A 17 4.53 25.85 -25.73
C VAL A 17 4.44 24.54 -26.53
N ALA A 18 5.27 24.39 -27.57
CA ALA A 18 5.30 23.18 -28.38
C ALA A 18 5.83 21.96 -27.61
N THR A 19 6.77 22.13 -26.68
CA THR A 19 7.24 21.02 -25.82
C THR A 19 6.27 20.67 -24.69
N ALA A 20 5.40 21.59 -24.28
CA ALA A 20 4.37 21.31 -23.27
C ALA A 20 3.24 20.39 -23.79
N GLY A 21 2.91 20.45 -25.09
CA GLY A 21 1.81 19.66 -25.66
C GLY A 21 2.05 18.15 -25.72
N SER A 22 3.31 17.71 -25.82
CA SER A 22 3.68 16.30 -26.02
C SER A 22 3.47 15.44 -24.77
N ALA A 23 3.45 16.02 -23.56
CA ALA A 23 3.33 15.29 -22.30
C ALA A 23 1.87 14.97 -21.89
N PHE A 24 0.89 15.73 -22.39
CA PHE A 24 -0.53 15.52 -22.05
C PHE A 24 -1.21 14.44 -22.90
N ALA A 25 -0.69 14.13 -24.09
CA ALA A 25 -1.26 13.09 -24.96
C ALA A 25 -1.01 11.68 -24.41
N ASP A 26 0.13 11.43 -23.77
CA ASP A 26 0.43 10.13 -23.14
C ASP A 26 -0.38 9.87 -21.87
N GLN A 27 -0.78 10.94 -21.15
CA GLN A 27 -1.64 10.82 -19.96
C GLN A 27 -3.13 10.61 -20.30
N LEU A 28 -3.57 10.96 -21.53
CA LEU A 28 -4.97 10.83 -21.94
C LEU A 28 -5.24 9.60 -22.84
N LYS A 29 -4.23 8.80 -23.17
CA LYS A 29 -4.32 7.69 -24.15
C LYS A 29 -4.82 6.35 -23.58
N SER A 30 -5.19 6.23 -22.31
CA SER A 30 -5.44 4.91 -21.73
C SER A 30 -6.77 4.74 -21.00
N LEU A 31 -7.85 5.32 -21.52
CA LEU A 31 -9.21 5.00 -21.05
C LEU A 31 -10.25 4.85 -22.17
N VAL A 32 -9.95 5.27 -23.41
CA VAL A 32 -10.85 5.08 -24.56
C VAL A 32 -10.27 3.97 -25.43
N GLY A 33 -10.82 2.75 -25.29
CA GLY A 33 -10.44 1.60 -26.11
C GLY A 33 -9.90 0.39 -25.34
N GLN A 34 -10.21 0.22 -24.06
CA GLN A 34 -9.91 -1.03 -23.37
C GLN A 34 -10.81 -2.13 -23.94
N THR A 35 -10.30 -2.81 -24.97
CA THR A 35 -10.95 -3.98 -25.56
C THR A 35 -11.03 -5.06 -24.51
N VAL A 36 -12.21 -5.66 -24.34
CA VAL A 36 -12.37 -6.91 -23.59
C VAL A 36 -11.39 -7.91 -24.21
N ALA A 37 -10.32 -8.24 -23.48
CA ALA A 37 -9.20 -9.04 -23.99
C ALA A 37 -9.54 -10.54 -24.05
N GLY A 38 -10.67 -10.96 -23.47
CA GLY A 38 -11.17 -12.32 -23.52
C GLY A 38 -12.15 -12.63 -22.40
N GLU A 39 -12.79 -13.80 -22.52
CA GLU A 39 -13.63 -14.39 -21.48
C GLU A 39 -12.90 -15.59 -20.86
N TYR A 40 -12.88 -15.68 -19.53
CA TYR A 40 -12.38 -16.85 -18.80
C TYR A 40 -13.53 -17.62 -18.15
N ALA A 41 -13.52 -18.95 -18.30
CA ALA A 41 -14.45 -19.81 -17.58
C ALA A 41 -14.07 -19.86 -16.09
N VAL A 42 -15.02 -19.55 -15.21
CA VAL A 42 -14.83 -19.60 -13.75
C VAL A 42 -15.50 -20.84 -13.19
N LYS A 43 -14.76 -21.59 -12.36
CA LYS A 43 -15.28 -22.77 -11.66
C LYS A 43 -15.27 -22.55 -10.16
N VAL A 44 -16.39 -22.84 -9.51
CA VAL A 44 -16.55 -22.80 -8.06
C VAL A 44 -16.95 -24.19 -7.60
N ASN A 45 -16.20 -24.78 -6.66
CA ASN A 45 -16.40 -26.15 -6.18
C ASN A 45 -16.47 -27.22 -7.30
N GLY A 46 -15.73 -27.02 -8.39
CA GLY A 46 -15.71 -27.94 -9.55
C GLY A 46 -16.83 -27.72 -10.57
N ASN A 47 -17.84 -26.89 -10.25
CA ASN A 47 -18.93 -26.54 -11.15
C ASN A 47 -18.62 -25.23 -11.91
N SER A 48 -18.86 -25.21 -13.21
CA SER A 48 -18.72 -23.99 -14.02
C SER A 48 -19.83 -23.01 -13.66
N LEU A 49 -19.48 -21.74 -13.46
CA LEU A 49 -20.45 -20.66 -13.31
C LEU A 49 -21.17 -20.39 -14.63
N SER A 50 -22.42 -19.92 -14.55
CA SER A 50 -23.22 -19.56 -15.74
C SER A 50 -22.69 -18.32 -16.47
N GLU A 51 -21.88 -17.51 -15.78
CA GLU A 51 -21.29 -16.29 -16.33
C GLU A 51 -19.76 -16.41 -16.31
N ASN A 52 -19.15 -16.15 -17.48
CA ASN A 52 -17.70 -16.12 -17.61
C ASN A 52 -17.13 -14.84 -16.98
N ALA A 53 -15.88 -14.89 -16.53
CA ALA A 53 -15.15 -13.70 -16.13
C ALA A 53 -14.70 -12.91 -17.36
N ILE A 54 -14.79 -11.59 -17.28
CA ILE A 54 -14.38 -10.69 -18.35
C ILE A 54 -12.97 -10.20 -18.03
N VAL A 55 -12.07 -10.29 -19.01
CA VAL A 55 -10.71 -9.79 -18.86
C VAL A 55 -10.63 -8.37 -19.38
N VAL A 56 -10.31 -7.45 -18.48
CA VAL A 56 -10.11 -6.04 -18.78
C VAL A 56 -8.75 -5.66 -18.20
N ASP A 57 -7.87 -5.08 -19.03
CA ASP A 57 -6.53 -4.65 -18.59
C ASP A 57 -5.63 -5.76 -18.02
N GLY A 58 -5.78 -6.99 -18.53
CA GLY A 58 -5.07 -8.16 -17.98
C GLY A 58 -5.58 -8.61 -16.60
N LYS A 59 -6.67 -8.03 -16.09
CA LYS A 59 -7.34 -8.43 -14.85
C LYS A 59 -8.65 -9.14 -15.15
N ALA A 60 -8.86 -10.29 -14.52
CA ALA A 60 -10.10 -11.03 -14.65
C ALA A 60 -11.14 -10.47 -13.67
N HIS A 61 -12.23 -9.92 -14.19
CA HIS A 61 -13.39 -9.48 -13.43
C HIS A 61 -14.41 -10.60 -13.38
N VAL A 62 -14.58 -11.17 -12.19
CA VAL A 62 -15.51 -12.27 -11.95
C VAL A 62 -16.86 -11.70 -11.48
N PRO A 63 -17.99 -12.17 -12.03
CA PRO A 63 -19.32 -11.80 -11.54
C PRO A 63 -19.51 -12.29 -10.10
N LEU A 64 -19.40 -11.36 -9.16
CA LEU A 64 -19.50 -11.63 -7.72
C LEU A 64 -20.81 -12.32 -7.35
N ARG A 65 -21.91 -12.00 -8.05
CA ARG A 65 -23.22 -12.60 -7.78
C ARG A 65 -23.29 -14.09 -8.12
N ALA A 66 -22.75 -14.48 -9.28
CA ALA A 66 -22.67 -15.89 -9.66
C ALA A 66 -21.78 -16.68 -8.69
N VAL A 67 -20.68 -16.07 -8.24
CA VAL A 67 -19.80 -16.67 -7.23
C VAL A 67 -20.51 -16.80 -5.89
N SER A 68 -21.24 -15.76 -5.44
CA SER A 68 -21.94 -15.81 -4.16
C SER A 68 -23.04 -16.86 -4.14
N ASP A 69 -23.80 -16.97 -5.23
CA ASP A 69 -24.87 -17.96 -5.38
C ASP A 69 -24.30 -19.38 -5.36
N SER A 70 -23.16 -19.62 -6.03
CA SER A 70 -22.49 -20.93 -6.00
C SER A 70 -21.85 -21.27 -4.66
N LEU A 71 -21.51 -20.28 -3.84
CA LEU A 71 -20.94 -20.47 -2.49
C LEU A 71 -22.02 -20.49 -1.39
N GLY A 72 -23.28 -20.20 -1.73
CA GLY A 72 -24.38 -20.13 -0.76
C GLY A 72 -24.24 -18.96 0.22
N VAL A 73 -23.54 -17.89 -0.16
CA VAL A 73 -23.36 -16.69 0.66
C VAL A 73 -24.38 -15.62 0.26
N ASN A 74 -24.90 -14.88 1.25
CA ASN A 74 -25.91 -13.87 0.99
C ASN A 74 -25.25 -12.54 0.57
N LEU A 75 -25.66 -12.02 -0.59
CA LEU A 75 -25.20 -10.76 -1.15
C LEU A 75 -26.30 -9.71 -1.01
N LYS A 76 -26.05 -8.65 -0.22
CA LYS A 76 -26.94 -7.50 -0.10
C LYS A 76 -26.25 -6.25 -0.62
N VAL A 77 -26.90 -5.54 -1.55
CA VAL A 77 -26.42 -4.24 -2.02
C VAL A 77 -27.20 -3.15 -1.26
N ASP A 78 -26.48 -2.28 -0.56
CA ASP A 78 -27.03 -1.14 0.17
C ASP A 78 -26.37 0.16 -0.32
N GLY A 79 -27.07 0.89 -1.18
CA GLY A 79 -26.55 2.08 -1.84
C GLY A 79 -25.32 1.78 -2.71
N LYS A 80 -24.15 2.29 -2.30
CA LYS A 80 -22.85 2.06 -2.95
C LYS A 80 -22.01 0.96 -2.27
N THR A 81 -22.59 0.28 -1.29
CA THR A 81 -21.91 -0.74 -0.48
C THR A 81 -22.45 -2.11 -0.81
N ILE A 82 -21.55 -3.07 -1.04
CA ILE A 82 -21.90 -4.47 -1.24
C ILE A 82 -21.53 -5.24 0.03
N GLN A 83 -22.52 -5.83 0.69
CA GLN A 83 -22.38 -6.62 1.90
C GLN A 83 -22.49 -8.12 1.57
N ILE A 84 -21.53 -8.91 2.04
CA ILE A 84 -21.53 -10.37 1.87
C ILE A 84 -21.61 -10.97 3.26
N THR A 85 -22.67 -11.73 3.54
CA THR A 85 -22.84 -12.43 4.81
C THR A 85 -22.88 -13.93 4.59
N ASN A 86 -22.07 -14.67 5.35
CA ASN A 86 -22.18 -16.12 5.42
C ASN A 86 -23.33 -16.42 6.41
N GLY A 87 -24.27 -17.30 6.06
CA GLY A 87 -25.53 -17.54 6.77
C GLY A 87 -25.39 -18.11 8.20
N SER A 88 -24.76 -17.40 9.11
CA SER A 88 -24.71 -17.71 10.54
C SER A 88 -24.69 -16.41 11.34
N ALA A 89 -25.86 -16.12 11.92
CA ALA A 89 -26.14 -15.20 13.02
C ALA A 89 -26.07 -13.69 12.75
N ASP A 90 -27.27 -13.08 12.77
CA ASP A 90 -27.62 -11.88 13.53
C ASP A 90 -26.44 -11.09 14.10
N THR A 91 -26.13 -9.95 13.51
CA THR A 91 -25.47 -8.87 14.24
C THR A 91 -26.13 -7.57 13.86
N LYS A 92 -26.91 -7.05 14.82
CA LYS A 92 -27.51 -5.73 14.77
C LYS A 92 -26.44 -4.72 14.40
N SER A 93 -26.66 -4.07 13.26
CA SER A 93 -25.95 -2.89 12.81
C SER A 93 -26.03 -1.81 13.89
N VAL A 94 -24.93 -1.60 14.63
CA VAL A 94 -24.71 -0.36 15.36
C VAL A 94 -23.91 0.54 14.43
N ASN A 95 -24.64 1.47 13.80
CA ASN A 95 -24.05 2.65 13.23
C ASN A 95 -23.58 3.54 14.39
N THR A 96 -22.28 3.58 14.65
CA THR A 96 -21.64 4.73 15.28
C THR A 96 -20.55 5.18 14.32
N ALA A 97 -20.69 6.41 13.84
CA ALA A 97 -19.70 7.06 13.01
C ALA A 97 -18.56 7.56 13.90
N SER A 98 -17.45 6.86 13.90
CA SER A 98 -16.12 7.44 14.01
C SER A 98 -15.34 7.07 12.74
N THR A 99 -14.27 7.81 12.51
CA THR A 99 -13.53 7.88 11.24
C THR A 99 -12.19 7.12 11.32
N GLY A 100 -12.09 6.14 12.22
CA GLY A 100 -10.86 5.39 12.48
C GLY A 100 -10.63 4.23 11.50
N LYS A 101 -9.37 4.04 11.05
CA LYS A 101 -8.95 2.96 10.13
C LYS A 101 -9.37 1.54 10.57
N TYR A 102 -9.56 1.33 11.87
CA TYR A 102 -9.88 0.03 12.48
C TYR A 102 -11.29 -0.06 13.06
N GLU A 103 -12.14 0.90 12.72
CA GLU A 103 -13.45 0.99 13.29
C GLU A 103 -14.43 0.00 12.68
N GLY A 104 -15.33 -0.53 13.51
CA GLY A 104 -16.25 -1.61 13.11
C GLY A 104 -15.59 -2.97 12.96
N TRP A 105 -14.28 -3.09 13.21
CA TRP A 105 -13.62 -4.41 13.25
C TRP A 105 -14.07 -5.18 14.51
N PRO A 106 -14.36 -6.48 14.38
CA PRO A 106 -14.69 -7.29 15.55
C PRO A 106 -13.48 -7.40 16.48
N LYS A 107 -13.74 -7.45 17.79
CA LYS A 107 -12.72 -7.46 18.85
C LYS A 107 -11.64 -8.53 18.65
N GLU A 108 -11.99 -9.69 18.13
CA GLU A 108 -11.05 -10.78 17.82
C GLU A 108 -10.06 -10.39 16.72
N LYS A 109 -10.51 -9.69 15.67
CA LYS A 109 -9.63 -9.20 14.61
C LYS A 109 -8.71 -8.08 15.09
N LEU A 110 -9.22 -7.18 15.94
CA LEU A 110 -8.40 -6.14 16.56
C LEU A 110 -7.30 -6.75 17.45
N ASN A 111 -7.64 -7.74 18.27
CA ASN A 111 -6.67 -8.45 19.11
C ASN A 111 -5.65 -9.24 18.28
N GLY A 112 -6.07 -9.88 17.20
CA GLY A 112 -5.17 -10.59 16.29
C GLY A 112 -4.17 -9.64 15.62
N ARG A 113 -4.65 -8.50 15.09
CA ARG A 113 -3.80 -7.49 14.48
C ARG A 113 -2.85 -6.84 15.50
N LYS A 114 -3.32 -6.60 16.72
CA LYS A 114 -2.50 -6.13 17.84
C LYS A 114 -1.34 -7.09 18.12
N ALA A 115 -1.62 -8.38 18.27
CA ALA A 115 -0.59 -9.39 18.56
C ALA A 115 0.45 -9.50 17.43
N GLU A 116 0.00 -9.40 16.17
CA GLU A 116 0.90 -9.38 15.02
C GLU A 116 1.82 -8.14 15.03
N LEU A 117 1.26 -6.95 15.27
CA LEU A 117 2.01 -5.71 15.35
C LEU A 117 2.99 -5.70 16.54
N GLU A 118 2.60 -6.23 17.69
CA GLU A 118 3.50 -6.37 18.86
C GLU A 118 4.68 -7.29 18.55
N LYS A 119 4.45 -8.37 17.80
CA LYS A 119 5.52 -9.26 17.34
C LYS A 119 6.46 -8.54 16.38
N TYR A 120 5.93 -7.87 15.35
CA TYR A 120 6.76 -7.11 14.41
C TYR A 120 7.54 -5.98 15.08
N LEU A 121 6.92 -5.32 16.06
CA LEU A 121 7.59 -4.33 16.88
C LEU A 121 8.78 -4.96 17.60
N SER A 122 8.57 -6.04 18.35
CA SER A 122 9.63 -6.71 19.11
C SER A 122 10.78 -7.21 18.21
N ASP A 123 10.47 -7.82 17.07
CA ASP A 123 11.47 -8.31 16.13
C ASP A 123 12.29 -7.14 15.54
N THR A 124 11.61 -6.06 15.13
CA THR A 124 12.27 -4.86 14.57
C THR A 124 13.11 -4.14 15.62
N GLU A 125 12.64 -4.03 16.87
CA GLU A 125 13.40 -3.40 17.96
C GLU A 125 14.69 -4.20 18.23
N LYS A 126 14.62 -5.53 18.25
CA LYS A 126 15.79 -6.41 18.44
C LYS A 126 16.82 -6.27 17.31
N ASP A 127 16.38 -6.23 16.06
CA ASP A 127 17.27 -6.08 14.91
C ASP A 127 17.94 -4.71 14.91
N ARG A 128 17.20 -3.65 15.25
CA ARG A 128 17.70 -2.28 15.39
C ARG A 128 18.74 -2.18 16.52
N ASP A 129 18.48 -2.80 17.67
CA ASP A 129 19.42 -2.81 18.79
C ASP A 129 20.72 -3.56 18.46
N LYS A 130 20.61 -4.66 17.71
CA LYS A 130 21.78 -5.39 17.20
C LYS A 130 22.61 -4.53 16.24
N ALA A 131 21.95 -3.85 15.29
CA ALA A 131 22.62 -2.96 14.35
C ALA A 131 23.34 -1.79 15.05
N VAL A 132 22.70 -1.19 16.07
CA VAL A 132 23.33 -0.17 16.92
C VAL A 132 24.55 -0.72 17.66
N SER A 133 24.45 -1.92 18.24
CA SER A 133 25.58 -2.57 18.91
C SER A 133 26.75 -2.82 17.96
N ASP A 134 26.47 -3.29 16.74
CA ASP A 134 27.51 -3.53 15.73
C ASP A 134 28.16 -2.23 15.25
N LEU A 135 27.39 -1.15 15.09
CA LEU A 135 27.94 0.19 14.83
C LEU A 135 28.86 0.68 15.95
N GLN A 136 28.47 0.48 17.21
CA GLN A 136 29.32 0.87 18.35
C GLN A 136 30.64 0.10 18.35
N LYS A 137 30.62 -1.21 18.05
CA LYS A 137 31.84 -2.01 17.92
C LYS A 137 32.74 -1.48 16.81
N ILE A 138 32.16 -1.12 15.65
CA ILE A 138 32.90 -0.54 14.52
C ILE A 138 33.50 0.81 14.91
N SER A 139 32.74 1.65 15.61
CA SER A 139 33.20 2.96 16.09
C SER A 139 34.32 2.86 17.13
N ASN A 140 34.36 1.79 17.92
CA ASN A 140 35.36 1.58 18.97
C ASN A 140 36.63 0.87 18.47
N MET A 141 36.68 0.44 17.21
CA MET A 141 37.90 -0.15 16.63
C MET A 141 38.93 0.92 16.27
N ASN A 142 40.21 0.62 16.55
CA ASN A 142 41.34 1.52 16.31
C ASN A 142 41.44 1.94 14.83
N THR A 143 41.79 3.21 14.61
CA THR A 143 41.66 3.95 13.33
C THR A 143 42.91 3.90 12.44
N ALA A 144 43.99 3.25 12.87
CA ALA A 144 45.21 3.11 12.08
C ALA A 144 45.05 2.07 10.96
N VAL A 145 44.39 2.47 9.87
CA VAL A 145 44.17 1.65 8.67
C VAL A 145 44.25 2.52 7.41
N SER A 146 44.51 1.91 6.25
CA SER A 146 44.63 2.64 4.98
C SER A 146 43.33 3.39 4.60
N ASP A 147 43.48 4.45 3.78
CA ASP A 147 42.36 5.30 3.34
C ASP A 147 41.23 4.50 2.64
N ASP A 148 41.57 3.49 1.84
CA ASP A 148 40.58 2.60 1.21
C ASP A 148 39.74 1.84 2.24
N ILE A 149 40.35 1.39 3.35
CA ILE A 149 39.65 0.70 4.43
C ILE A 149 38.79 1.70 5.22
N LEU A 150 39.24 2.94 5.38
CA LEU A 150 38.45 4.00 6.01
C LEU A 150 37.21 4.35 5.18
N ALA A 151 37.33 4.40 3.85
CA ALA A 151 36.20 4.62 2.95
C ALA A 151 35.16 3.50 3.05
N ILE A 152 35.58 2.22 2.99
CA ILE A 152 34.70 1.05 3.15
C ILE A 152 34.00 1.05 4.51
N ARG A 153 34.71 1.40 5.59
CA ARG A 153 34.13 1.51 6.94
C ARG A 153 33.10 2.63 7.04
N SER A 154 33.39 3.78 6.45
CA SER A 154 32.48 4.94 6.41
C SER A 154 31.20 4.59 5.66
N GLU A 155 31.32 3.93 4.52
CA GLU A 155 30.18 3.47 3.72
C GLU A 155 29.36 2.41 4.47
N THR A 156 30.02 1.42 5.08
CA THR A 156 29.36 0.42 5.92
C THR A 156 28.62 1.08 7.09
N LYS A 157 29.25 2.06 7.76
CA LYS A 157 28.64 2.81 8.86
C LYS A 157 27.38 3.53 8.38
N LYS A 158 27.47 4.25 7.26
CA LYS A 158 26.34 4.98 6.67
C LYS A 158 25.18 4.05 6.30
N ASN A 159 25.46 2.90 5.68
CA ASN A 159 24.42 1.94 5.31
C ASN A 159 23.72 1.35 6.53
N THR A 160 24.47 1.05 7.60
CA THR A 160 23.88 0.57 8.85
C THR A 160 23.06 1.67 9.56
N GLU A 161 23.51 2.93 9.54
CA GLU A 161 22.74 4.07 10.06
C GLU A 161 21.41 4.25 9.31
N ILE A 162 21.40 4.10 7.98
CA ILE A 162 20.16 4.13 7.16
C ILE A 162 19.22 3.00 7.60
N GLY A 163 19.71 1.77 7.76
CA GLY A 163 18.90 0.64 8.22
C GLY A 163 18.31 0.87 9.62
N ILE A 164 19.05 1.51 10.52
CA ILE A 164 18.55 1.89 11.86
C ILE A 164 17.43 2.93 11.75
N GLN A 165 17.59 3.95 10.90
CA GLN A 165 16.56 4.97 10.68
C GLN A 165 15.26 4.39 10.09
N GLU A 166 15.39 3.46 9.14
CA GLU A 166 14.25 2.74 8.57
C GLU A 166 13.53 1.89 9.64
N ALA A 167 14.29 1.18 10.47
CA ALA A 167 13.75 0.41 11.58
C ALA A 167 13.03 1.31 12.59
N GLU A 168 13.61 2.45 12.98
CA GLU A 168 12.98 3.44 13.85
C GLU A 168 11.67 4.00 13.28
N THR A 169 11.65 4.28 11.97
CA THR A 169 10.45 4.73 11.26
C THR A 169 9.34 3.68 11.30
N ASN A 170 9.69 2.41 11.05
CA ASN A 170 8.74 1.30 11.11
C ASN A 170 8.21 1.10 12.55
N ILE A 171 9.07 1.22 13.54
CA ILE A 171 8.70 1.12 14.95
C ILE A 171 7.74 2.23 15.36
N ALA A 172 8.00 3.48 14.94
CA ALA A 172 7.08 4.59 15.17
C ALA A 172 5.71 4.31 14.54
N LYS A 173 5.68 3.85 13.29
CA LYS A 173 4.45 3.46 12.59
C LYS A 173 3.69 2.36 13.33
N TYR A 174 4.37 1.29 13.76
CA TYR A 174 3.72 0.19 14.50
C TYR A 174 3.17 0.66 15.85
N LYS A 175 3.87 1.54 16.57
CA LYS A 175 3.38 2.13 17.82
C LYS A 175 2.12 2.97 17.58
N THR A 176 2.10 3.80 16.54
CA THR A 176 0.90 4.58 16.17
C THR A 176 -0.27 3.67 15.79
N GLU A 177 -0.04 2.63 14.97
CA GLU A 177 -1.10 1.67 14.62
C GLU A 177 -1.65 0.94 15.86
N LEU A 178 -0.78 0.58 16.82
CA LEU A 178 -1.19 -0.04 18.08
C LEU A 178 -2.03 0.90 18.95
N GLU A 179 -1.70 2.19 19.00
CA GLU A 179 -2.51 3.19 19.71
C GLU A 179 -3.91 3.32 19.09
N GLU A 180 -4.02 3.36 17.76
CA GLU A 180 -5.31 3.40 17.06
C GLU A 180 -6.15 2.13 17.32
N ILE A 181 -5.51 0.96 17.30
CA ILE A 181 -6.19 -0.31 17.61
C ILE A 181 -6.65 -0.34 19.07
N ASN A 182 -5.82 0.13 20.01
CA ASN A 182 -6.20 0.18 21.42
C ASN A 182 -7.37 1.14 21.66
N LYS A 183 -7.43 2.28 20.94
CA LYS A 183 -8.59 3.18 20.97
C LYS A 183 -9.85 2.49 20.44
N ALA A 184 -9.77 1.83 19.29
CA ALA A 184 -10.89 1.08 18.73
C ALA A 184 -11.39 -0.05 19.66
N ILE A 185 -10.47 -0.76 20.34
CA ILE A 185 -10.84 -1.78 21.34
C ILE A 185 -11.53 -1.15 22.55
N ALA A 186 -11.11 0.05 22.97
CA ALA A 186 -11.72 0.75 24.11
C ALA A 186 -13.13 1.26 23.80
N GLU A 187 -13.40 1.67 22.56
CA GLU A 187 -14.72 2.11 22.09
C GLU A 187 -15.73 0.95 21.97
N LEU A 188 -15.25 -0.29 21.91
CA LEU A 188 -16.08 -1.52 21.89
C LEU A 188 -16.42 -2.05 23.30
N LYS A 189 -15.98 -1.39 24.38
CA LYS A 189 -16.35 -1.73 25.77
C LYS A 189 -17.64 -1.01 26.18
#